data_AF-M0JAU3-F1
#
_entry.id   AF-M0JAU3-F1
#
_cell.length_a   1.000
_cell.length_b   1.000
_cell.length_c   1.000
_cell.angle_alpha   90.00
_cell.angle_beta   90.00
_cell.angle_gamma   90.00
#
_symmetry.space_group_name_H-M   'P 1'
#
loop_
_entity.id
_entity.type
_entity.pdbx_description
1 polymer ?
#
loop_
_entity_poly.entity_id
_entity_poly.type
_entity_poly.pdbx_seq_one_letter_code
_entity_poly.pdbx_strand_id
1 'polypeptide(L)'
;MATDAAEDAGGDLTRLHYVGVGLAAVTGVIHLVFGAGALAADLADPLGIAFLGAAAGFAAGIVGVLRGDERLRSWVVLLGIPFTAGQVVLYVALNWPAIFGIGGVADKLVQLALLAVLFELYRRDA
;
A
#
# COMPACT_ATOMS: atom_id res chain seq x y z
N MET A 1 -15.59 -10.75 -38.95
CA MET A 1 -15.10 -11.24 -37.64
C MET A 1 -13.86 -10.44 -37.29
N ALA A 2 -14.06 -9.17 -36.94
CA ALA A 2 -13.00 -8.19 -36.68
C ALA A 2 -13.48 -7.20 -35.59
N THR A 3 -14.07 -7.74 -34.52
CA THR A 3 -14.61 -6.96 -33.40
C THR A 3 -13.96 -7.31 -32.06
N ASP A 4 -13.19 -8.39 -31.96
CA ASP A 4 -12.59 -8.81 -30.67
C ASP A 4 -11.27 -8.09 -30.34
N ALA A 5 -10.64 -7.42 -31.31
CA ALA A 5 -9.33 -6.80 -31.11
C ALA A 5 -9.37 -5.43 -30.40
N ALA A 6 -10.57 -4.89 -30.14
CA ALA A 6 -10.75 -3.58 -29.52
C ALA A 6 -11.32 -3.64 -28.08
N GLU A 7 -11.71 -4.83 -27.58
CA GLU A 7 -12.30 -4.96 -26.24
C GLU A 7 -11.27 -5.07 -25.09
N ASP A 8 -10.00 -5.38 -25.37
CA ASP A 8 -9.00 -5.72 -24.33
C ASP A 8 -7.98 -4.60 -24.04
N ALA A 9 -8.22 -3.37 -24.51
CA ALA A 9 -7.22 -2.30 -24.52
C ALA A 9 -7.20 -1.38 -23.29
N GLY A 10 -7.92 -1.65 -22.21
CA GLY A 10 -7.91 -0.78 -21.02
C GLY A 10 -8.89 -1.11 -19.89
N GLY A 11 -8.86 -2.34 -19.33
CA GLY A 11 -9.85 -2.71 -18.31
C GLY A 11 -9.39 -3.65 -17.20
N ASP A 12 -8.53 -4.63 -17.52
CA ASP A 12 -8.39 -5.81 -16.68
C ASP A 12 -7.20 -5.80 -15.71
N LEU A 13 -7.40 -6.47 -14.57
CA LEU A 13 -6.37 -6.63 -13.54
C LEU A 13 -5.26 -7.56 -14.02
N THR A 14 -4.08 -7.00 -14.25
CA THR A 14 -2.88 -7.77 -14.56
C THR A 14 -2.33 -8.49 -13.32
N ARG A 15 -1.46 -9.49 -13.52
CA ARG A 15 -0.73 -10.17 -12.42
C ARG A 15 -0.01 -9.18 -11.49
N LEU A 16 0.50 -8.07 -12.04
CA LEU A 16 1.23 -7.07 -11.26
C LEU A 16 0.32 -6.35 -10.26
N HIS A 17 -0.96 -6.12 -10.60
CA HIS A 17 -1.95 -5.60 -9.65
C HIS A 17 -2.14 -6.52 -8.46
N TYR A 18 -2.26 -7.83 -8.70
CA TYR A 18 -2.42 -8.80 -7.62
C TYR A 18 -1.17 -8.91 -6.74
N VAL A 19 0.03 -8.77 -7.31
CA VAL A 19 1.27 -8.66 -6.51
C VAL A 19 1.23 -7.40 -5.64
N GLY A 20 0.83 -6.26 -6.19
CA GLY A 20 0.66 -5.02 -5.43
C GLY A 20 -0.35 -5.16 -4.30
N VAL A 21 -1.51 -5.78 -4.56
CA VAL A 21 -2.53 -6.09 -3.55
C VAL A 21 -1.97 -6.99 -2.46
N GLY A 22 -1.23 -8.04 -2.80
CA GLY A 22 -0.60 -8.94 -1.83
C GLY A 22 0.39 -8.20 -0.92
N LEU A 23 1.27 -7.38 -1.50
CA LEU A 23 2.23 -6.58 -0.73
C LEU A 23 1.51 -5.55 0.16
N ALA A 24 0.49 -4.86 -0.36
CA ALA A 24 -0.35 -3.92 0.38
C ALA A 24 -1.08 -4.61 1.55
N ALA A 25 -1.55 -5.84 1.36
CA ALA A 25 -2.21 -6.61 2.42
C ALA A 25 -1.22 -6.96 3.53
N VAL A 26 0.00 -7.40 3.18
CA VAL A 26 1.04 -7.71 4.17
C VAL A 26 1.39 -6.49 5.02
N THR A 27 1.72 -5.35 4.41
CA THR A 27 2.02 -4.11 5.16
C THR A 27 0.80 -3.63 5.96
N GLY A 28 -0.41 -3.70 5.39
CA GLY A 28 -1.65 -3.33 6.08
C GLY A 28 -1.89 -4.16 7.34
N VAL A 29 -1.67 -5.47 7.30
CA VAL A 29 -1.75 -6.35 8.47
C VAL A 29 -0.69 -6.00 9.51
N ILE A 30 0.55 -5.72 9.10
CA ILE A 30 1.60 -5.30 10.05
C ILE A 30 1.20 -4.01 10.78
N HIS A 31 0.67 -3.01 10.06
CA HIS A 31 0.21 -1.76 10.66
C HIS A 31 -1.00 -1.99 11.57
N LEU A 32 -1.92 -2.87 11.18
CA LEU A 32 -3.06 -3.23 12.03
C LEU A 32 -2.60 -3.87 13.35
N VAL A 33 -1.62 -4.78 13.29
CA VAL A 33 -1.07 -5.44 14.49
C VAL A 33 -0.36 -4.43 15.40
N PHE A 34 0.49 -3.55 14.85
CA PHE A 34 1.16 -2.52 15.64
C PHE A 34 0.18 -1.51 16.24
N GLY A 35 -0.80 -1.07 15.46
CA GLY A 35 -1.83 -0.15 15.92
C GLY A 35 -2.71 -0.75 17.01
N ALA A 36 -3.21 -1.96 16.81
CA ALA A 36 -4.00 -2.66 17.81
C ALA A 36 -3.21 -2.95 19.10
N GLY A 37 -1.92 -3.30 18.97
CA GLY A 37 -1.03 -3.52 20.12
C GLY A 37 -0.81 -2.25 20.94
N ALA A 38 -0.56 -1.11 20.28
CA ALA A 38 -0.40 0.18 20.97
C ALA A 38 -1.70 0.61 21.66
N LEU A 39 -2.84 0.51 20.96
CA LEU A 39 -4.14 0.93 21.49
C LEU A 39 -4.66 0.01 22.60
N ALA A 40 -4.25 -1.25 22.62
CA ALA A 40 -4.55 -2.15 23.74
C ALA A 40 -3.91 -1.67 25.05
N ALA A 41 -2.80 -0.94 24.98
CA ALA A 41 -2.14 -0.34 26.15
C ALA A 41 -2.71 1.05 26.49
N ASP A 42 -2.96 1.88 25.47
CA ASP A 42 -3.57 3.20 25.61
C ASP A 42 -4.42 3.55 24.39
N LEU A 43 -5.74 3.64 24.56
CA LEU A 43 -6.68 3.95 23.48
C LEU A 43 -6.50 5.36 22.87
N ALA A 44 -5.77 6.25 23.55
CA ALA A 44 -5.46 7.58 23.06
C ALA A 44 -4.05 7.67 22.43
N ASP A 45 -3.31 6.57 22.31
CA ASP A 45 -1.94 6.58 21.78
C ASP A 45 -1.91 7.11 20.33
N PRO A 46 -1.24 8.25 20.05
CA PRO A 46 -1.25 8.86 18.73
C PRO A 46 -0.61 7.98 17.66
N LEU A 47 0.40 7.19 18.00
CA LEU A 47 1.05 6.27 17.06
C LEU A 47 0.14 5.09 16.74
N GLY A 48 -0.56 4.54 17.73
CA GLY A 48 -1.56 3.50 17.57
C GLY A 48 -2.68 3.92 16.62
N ILE A 49 -3.21 5.13 16.80
CA ILE A 49 -4.20 5.73 15.89
C ILE A 49 -3.61 5.90 14.48
N ALA A 50 -2.37 6.41 14.36
CA ALA A 50 -1.71 6.58 13.07
C ALA A 50 -1.49 5.24 12.35
N PHE A 51 -1.11 4.19 13.07
CA PHE A 51 -0.97 2.84 12.52
C PHE A 51 -2.30 2.27 12.03
N LEU A 52 -3.40 2.45 12.76
CA LEU A 52 -4.73 2.06 12.28
C LEU A 52 -5.15 2.86 11.04
N GLY A 53 -4.88 4.17 11.01
CA GLY A 53 -5.10 5.01 9.84
C GLY A 53 -4.31 4.53 8.62
N ALA A 54 -3.06 4.12 8.82
CA ALA A 54 -2.23 3.55 7.77
C ALA A 54 -2.77 2.19 7.27
N ALA A 55 -3.19 1.30 8.17
CA ALA A 55 -3.84 0.04 7.82
C ALA A 55 -5.11 0.27 6.99
N ALA A 56 -5.94 1.25 7.38
CA ALA A 56 -7.12 1.64 6.62
C ALA A 56 -6.76 2.21 5.24
N GLY A 57 -5.68 2.99 5.13
CA GLY A 57 -5.16 3.49 3.86
C GLY A 57 -4.75 2.37 2.91
N PHE A 58 -4.01 1.36 3.39
CA PHE A 58 -3.66 0.18 2.58
C PHE A 58 -4.90 -0.62 2.18
N ALA A 59 -5.86 -0.82 3.10
CA ALA A 59 -7.13 -1.48 2.78
C ALA A 59 -7.93 -0.73 1.72
N ALA A 60 -8.01 0.60 1.81
CA ALA A 60 -8.64 1.44 0.80
C ALA A 60 -7.95 1.32 -0.55
N GLY A 61 -6.61 1.26 -0.58
CA GLY A 61 -5.83 1.01 -1.79
C GLY A 61 -6.17 -0.34 -2.43
N ILE A 62 -6.26 -1.41 -1.62
CA ILE A 62 -6.65 -2.74 -2.11
C ILE A 62 -8.05 -2.71 -2.71
N VAL A 63 -9.03 -2.13 -2.01
CA VAL A 63 -10.40 -2.02 -2.52
C VAL A 63 -10.45 -1.20 -3.80
N GLY A 64 -9.74 -0.07 -3.85
CA GLY A 64 -9.67 0.81 -5.01
C GLY A 64 -9.07 0.12 -6.24
N VAL A 65 -8.02 -0.70 -6.06
CA VAL A 65 -7.45 -1.48 -7.16
C VAL A 65 -8.42 -2.56 -7.63
N LEU A 66 -8.99 -3.35 -6.72
CA LEU A 66 -9.79 -4.54 -7.07
C LEU A 66 -11.20 -4.22 -7.56
N ARG A 67 -11.78 -3.10 -7.13
CA ARG A 67 -13.19 -2.74 -7.38
C ARG A 67 -13.35 -1.44 -8.15
N GLY A 68 -12.29 -0.65 -8.30
CA GLY A 68 -12.34 0.60 -9.05
C GLY A 68 -12.41 0.37 -10.55
N ASP A 69 -13.04 1.31 -11.24
CA ASP A 69 -12.87 1.47 -12.68
C ASP A 69 -11.42 1.87 -13.00
N GLU A 70 -11.09 1.92 -14.30
CA GLU A 70 -9.74 2.26 -14.77
C GLU A 70 -9.26 3.59 -14.18
N ARG A 71 -10.11 4.62 -14.20
CA ARG A 71 -9.77 5.95 -13.68
C ARG A 71 -9.43 5.93 -12.19
N LEU A 72 -10.31 5.34 -11.38
CA LEU A 72 -10.10 5.23 -9.93
C LEU A 72 -8.85 4.41 -9.61
N ARG A 73 -8.64 3.31 -10.34
CA ARG A 73 -7.46 2.45 -10.19
C ARG A 73 -6.17 3.21 -10.45
N SER A 74 -6.08 3.98 -11.54
CA SER A 74 -4.91 4.81 -11.83
C SER A 74 -4.65 5.86 -10.75
N TRP A 75 -5.71 6.49 -10.21
CA TRP A 75 -5.56 7.42 -9.07
C TRP A 75 -5.05 6.73 -7.81
N VAL A 76 -5.56 5.54 -7.51
CA VAL A 76 -5.16 4.76 -6.34
C VAL A 76 -3.70 4.33 -6.45
N VAL A 77 -3.26 3.88 -7.63
CA VAL A 77 -1.85 3.55 -7.89
C VAL A 77 -0.97 4.79 -7.69
N LEU A 78 -1.35 5.93 -8.28
CA LEU A 78 -0.60 7.18 -8.17
C LEU A 78 -0.50 7.67 -6.71
N LEU A 79 -1.60 7.68 -5.96
CA LEU A 79 -1.63 8.11 -4.55
C LEU A 79 -0.95 7.10 -3.62
N GLY A 80 -0.95 5.82 -3.97
CA GLY A 80 -0.25 4.78 -3.23
C GLY A 80 1.26 5.01 -3.14
N ILE A 81 1.86 5.65 -4.14
CA ILE A 81 3.31 5.97 -4.16
C ILE A 81 3.70 6.92 -3.02
N PRO A 82 3.20 8.17 -2.95
CA PRO A 82 3.56 9.08 -1.86
C PRO A 82 3.07 8.59 -0.50
N PHE A 83 1.93 7.87 -0.45
CA PHE A 83 1.47 7.25 0.80
C PHE A 83 2.49 6.25 1.34
N THR A 84 2.91 5.29 0.53
CA THR A 84 3.85 4.22 0.95
C THR A 84 5.25 4.79 1.22
N ALA A 85 5.74 5.72 0.40
CA ALA A 85 7.01 6.40 0.64
C ALA A 85 6.99 7.21 1.95
N GLY A 86 5.87 7.88 2.22
CA GLY A 86 5.64 8.60 3.48
C GLY A 86 5.78 7.69 4.71
N GLN A 87 5.25 6.46 4.66
CA GLN A 87 5.40 5.49 5.76
C GLN A 87 6.87 5.09 6.00
N VAL A 88 7.67 4.96 4.94
CA VAL A 88 9.12 4.67 5.07
C VAL A 88 9.84 5.85 5.71
N VAL A 89 9.59 7.07 5.25
CA VAL A 89 10.20 8.30 5.78
C VAL A 89 9.80 8.54 7.24
N LEU A 90 8.51 8.44 7.56
CA LEU A 90 8.00 8.62 8.93
C LEU A 90 8.58 7.58 9.88
N TYR A 91 8.74 6.33 9.45
CA TYR A 91 9.41 5.32 10.27
C TYR A 91 10.83 5.72 10.64
N VAL A 92 11.65 6.12 9.65
CA VAL A 92 13.03 6.55 9.92
C VAL A 92 13.05 7.76 10.84
N ALA A 93 12.22 8.77 10.56
CA ALA A 93 12.17 10.01 11.34
C ALA A 93 11.76 9.78 12.81
N LEU A 94 10.79 8.89 13.06
CA LEU A 94 10.26 8.63 14.40
C LEU A 94 11.06 7.60 15.20
N ASN A 95 11.86 6.76 14.53
CA ASN A 95 12.60 5.68 15.18
C ASN A 95 14.12 5.91 15.18
N TRP A 96 14.62 7.02 14.63
CA TRP A 96 16.06 7.27 14.60
C TRP A 96 16.65 7.39 16.01
N PRO A 97 17.81 6.76 16.32
CA PRO A 97 18.63 5.89 15.45
C PRO A 97 18.27 4.39 15.51
N ALA A 98 17.27 4.00 16.28
CA ALA A 98 16.82 2.62 16.50
C ALA A 98 15.96 2.03 15.35
N ILE A 99 16.41 2.18 14.10
CA ILE A 99 15.65 1.78 12.90
C ILE A 99 15.81 0.31 12.47
N PHE A 100 16.57 -0.49 13.23
CA PHE A 100 16.91 -1.87 12.86
C PHE A 100 16.09 -2.93 13.60
N GLY A 101 14.98 -2.54 14.24
CA GLY A 101 14.04 -3.49 14.81
C GLY A 101 13.46 -4.41 13.73
N ILE A 102 13.46 -5.73 13.98
CA ILE A 102 13.09 -6.76 12.99
C ILE A 102 11.73 -6.46 12.32
N GLY A 103 10.71 -6.11 13.11
CA GLY A 103 9.38 -5.83 12.59
C GLY A 103 9.33 -4.61 11.65
N GLY A 104 10.02 -3.52 12.02
CA GLY A 104 10.09 -2.31 11.20
C GLY A 104 10.89 -2.53 9.91
N VAL A 105 12.02 -3.23 9.99
CA VAL A 105 12.82 -3.54 8.80
C VAL A 105 12.06 -4.45 7.83
N ALA A 106 11.42 -5.52 8.33
CA ALA A 106 10.63 -6.43 7.50
C ALA A 106 9.49 -5.68 6.77
N ASP A 107 8.76 -4.82 7.48
CA ASP A 107 7.74 -3.96 6.90
C ASP A 107 8.32 -3.04 5.82
N LYS A 108 9.48 -2.42 6.05
CA LYS A 108 10.08 -1.50 5.06
C LYS A 108 10.54 -2.21 3.80
N LEU A 109 11.01 -3.45 3.90
CA LEU A 109 11.31 -4.25 2.72
C LEU A 109 10.06 -4.54 1.88
N VAL A 110 8.93 -4.86 2.53
CA VAL A 110 7.64 -5.03 1.84
C VAL A 110 7.17 -3.73 1.20
N GLN A 111 7.30 -2.59 1.88
CA GLN A 111 6.93 -1.28 1.35
C GLN A 111 7.81 -0.85 0.17
N LEU A 112 9.11 -1.13 0.20
CA LEU A 112 10.00 -0.85 -0.92
C LEU A 112 9.67 -1.73 -2.14
N ALA A 113 9.34 -2.99 -1.92
CA ALA A 113 8.84 -3.86 -2.99
C ALA A 113 7.49 -3.36 -3.55
N LEU A 114 6.58 -2.91 -2.68
CA LEU A 114 5.31 -2.32 -3.09
C LEU A 114 5.53 -1.05 -3.91
N LEU A 115 6.45 -0.17 -3.50
CA LEU A 115 6.80 1.03 -4.25
C LEU A 115 7.29 0.68 -5.66
N ALA A 116 8.16 -0.32 -5.80
CA ALA A 116 8.62 -0.76 -7.12
C ALA A 116 7.45 -1.22 -8.02
N VAL A 117 6.49 -1.96 -7.45
CA VAL A 117 5.28 -2.41 -8.16
C VAL A 117 4.40 -1.22 -8.56
N LEU A 118 4.14 -0.30 -7.64
CA LEU A 118 3.31 0.89 -7.90
C LEU A 118 3.92 1.80 -8.97
N PHE A 119 5.24 1.99 -8.94
CA PHE A 119 5.95 2.74 -9.97
C PHE A 119 5.81 2.08 -11.34
N GLU A 120 5.97 0.75 -11.42
CA GLU A 120 5.85 0.04 -12.69
C GLU A 120 4.42 0.03 -13.23
N LEU A 121 3.40 -0.12 -12.37
CA LEU A 121 2.00 0.05 -12.75
C LEU A 121 1.74 1.46 -13.29
N TYR A 122 2.13 2.49 -12.54
CA TYR A 122 1.97 3.88 -12.96
C TYR A 122 2.65 4.14 -14.32
N ARG A 123 3.82 3.55 -14.56
CA ARG A 123 4.57 3.73 -15.82
C ARG A 123 3.93 3.04 -17.03
N ARG A 124 3.11 2.00 -16.81
CA ARG A 124 2.38 1.26 -17.86
C ARG A 124 1.03 1.89 -18.17
N ASP A 125 0.43 2.51 -17.16
CA ASP A 125 -0.91 3.11 -17.23
C ASP A 125 -0.87 4.62 -17.54
N ALA A 126 0.33 5.22 -17.64
CA ALA A 126 0.57 6.63 -17.97
C ALA A 126 0.77 6.90 -19.46
#